data_AF-A0A934S5C5-F1
#
_entry.id   AF-A0A934S5C5-F1
#
_cell.length_a   1.000
_cell.length_b   1.000
_cell.length_c   1.000
_cell.angle_alpha   90.00
_cell.angle_beta   90.00
_cell.angle_gamma   90.00
#
_symmetry.space_group_name_H-M   'P 1'
#
loop_
_entity.id
_entity.type
_entity.pdbx_description
1 polymer ?
#
loop_
_entity_poly.entity_id
_entity_poly.type
_entity_poly.pdbx_seq_one_letter_code
_entity_poly.pdbx_strand_id
1 'polypeptide(L)'
;MNQAFQYQRLVLGYHGCDKAVADRVLMGDDTLKKSEKSYDWLGSGIYFWEHGPERAFEWAEEQMKRAKKIKTPAVLGAVIHLGNCFDMMDIHSTRVLAEAFPRFKRTYAEIGEVLPENTPIGMGDSDLLLRRLDCSMINWLTEEFDADPHFPRYDSVRGVFQEADPAFEGSSIRKKSHIQLAIRNPACIIGYFRPL
;
A
#
# COMPACT_ATOMS: atom_id res chain seq x y z
N MET A 1 12.76 15.25 19.52
CA MET A 1 11.83 16.10 18.75
C MET A 1 10.60 16.34 19.62
N ASN A 2 10.08 17.58 19.64
CA ASN A 2 9.04 18.02 20.57
C ASN A 2 7.73 17.23 20.38
N GLN A 3 7.21 16.62 21.44
CA GLN A 3 6.05 15.71 21.44
C GLN A 3 4.70 16.42 21.19
N ALA A 4 4.71 17.75 21.08
CA ALA A 4 3.53 18.62 21.07
C ALA A 4 2.72 18.64 19.75
N PHE A 5 3.20 17.96 18.70
CA PHE A 5 2.50 17.84 17.42
C PHE A 5 2.31 16.37 16.99
N GLN A 6 1.96 15.48 17.92
CA GLN A 6 1.49 14.14 17.52
C GLN A 6 0.13 14.27 16.84
N TYR A 7 0.17 14.43 15.52
CA TYR A 7 -0.97 14.25 14.63
C TYR A 7 -1.68 12.95 15.00
N GLN A 8 -3.00 12.99 15.20
CA GLN A 8 -3.77 11.79 15.43
C GLN A 8 -3.73 10.95 14.14
N ARG A 9 -2.85 9.95 14.11
CA ARG A 9 -2.61 9.05 12.97
C ARG A 9 -3.65 7.92 12.88
N LEU A 10 -4.86 8.17 13.38
CA LEU A 10 -5.95 7.20 13.32
C LEU A 10 -6.73 7.42 12.03
N VAL A 11 -6.77 6.41 11.17
CA VAL A 11 -7.48 6.44 9.89
C VAL A 11 -8.41 5.25 9.76
N LEU A 12 -9.37 5.36 8.85
CA LEU A 12 -10.21 4.23 8.45
C LEU A 12 -9.65 3.63 7.17
N GLY A 13 -9.24 2.37 7.22
CA GLY A 13 -8.82 1.60 6.07
C GLY A 13 -9.92 0.66 5.59
N TYR A 14 -10.01 0.44 4.29
CA TYR A 14 -10.95 -0.49 3.67
C TYR A 14 -10.19 -1.52 2.84
N HIS A 15 -10.50 -2.80 3.02
CA HIS A 15 -9.85 -3.91 2.34
C HIS A 15 -10.88 -4.69 1.51
N GLY A 16 -10.74 -4.62 0.19
CA GLY A 16 -11.52 -5.43 -0.74
C GLY A 16 -11.11 -6.89 -0.66
N CYS A 17 -12.05 -7.81 -0.42
CA CYS A 17 -11.77 -9.23 -0.30
C CYS A 17 -13.00 -10.10 -0.63
N ASP A 18 -12.85 -11.42 -0.48
CA ASP A 18 -14.00 -12.32 -0.52
C ASP A 18 -14.82 -12.23 0.77
N LYS A 19 -16.15 -12.29 0.66
CA LYS A 19 -17.07 -12.25 1.79
C LYS A 19 -16.70 -13.26 2.88
N ALA A 20 -16.28 -14.46 2.53
CA ALA A 20 -15.90 -15.47 3.51
C ALA A 20 -14.65 -15.06 4.31
N VAL A 21 -13.72 -14.32 3.70
CA VAL A 21 -12.56 -13.75 4.40
C VAL A 21 -13.02 -12.64 5.35
N ALA A 22 -13.85 -11.70 4.87
CA ALA A 22 -14.38 -10.64 5.71
C ALA A 22 -15.14 -11.18 6.93
N ASP A 23 -16.01 -12.18 6.73
CA ASP A 23 -16.79 -12.79 7.81
C ASP A 23 -15.87 -13.45 8.87
N ARG A 24 -14.88 -14.25 8.46
CA ARG A 24 -13.96 -14.91 9.40
C ARG A 24 -13.13 -13.90 10.20
N VAL A 25 -12.61 -12.86 9.55
CA VAL A 25 -11.82 -11.83 10.24
C VAL A 25 -12.70 -11.06 11.25
N LEU A 26 -13.96 -10.76 10.91
CA LEU A 26 -14.89 -10.11 11.82
C LEU A 26 -15.29 -10.98 13.01
N MET A 27 -15.35 -12.31 12.84
CA MET A 27 -15.61 -13.27 13.92
C MET A 27 -14.38 -13.52 14.81
N GLY A 28 -13.20 -13.05 14.40
CA GLY A 28 -11.93 -13.33 15.09
C GLY A 28 -11.34 -14.70 14.78
N ASP A 29 -11.88 -15.40 13.78
CA ASP A 29 -11.43 -16.75 13.36
C ASP A 29 -10.20 -16.70 12.44
N ASP A 30 -9.88 -15.53 11.89
CA ASP A 30 -8.78 -15.34 10.93
C ASP A 30 -8.23 -13.90 11.02
N THR A 31 -7.09 -13.66 10.39
CA THR A 31 -6.48 -12.33 10.27
C THR A 31 -6.10 -12.06 8.82
N LEU A 32 -6.11 -10.78 8.42
CA LEU A 32 -5.59 -10.44 7.10
C LEU A 32 -4.09 -10.76 7.01
N LYS A 33 -3.71 -11.43 5.93
CA LYS A 33 -2.31 -11.78 5.67
C LYS A 33 -1.60 -10.63 4.97
N LYS A 34 -0.32 -10.47 5.30
CA LYS A 34 0.57 -9.59 4.55
C LYS A 34 0.72 -10.11 3.12
N SER A 35 0.69 -9.18 2.17
CA SER A 35 1.12 -9.45 0.81
C SER A 35 2.62 -9.21 0.72
N GLU A 36 3.32 -10.12 0.06
CA GLU A 36 4.77 -10.09 -0.19
C GLU A 36 5.05 -10.25 -1.69
N LYS A 37 4.12 -9.81 -2.54
CA LYS A 37 4.32 -9.94 -3.99
C LYS A 37 5.33 -8.89 -4.41
N SER A 38 6.24 -9.29 -5.29
CA SER A 38 7.30 -8.42 -5.82
C SER A 38 6.83 -7.27 -6.72
N TYR A 39 5.52 -7.03 -6.81
CA TYR A 39 4.92 -5.96 -7.59
C TYR A 39 3.92 -5.13 -6.78
N ASP A 40 3.78 -5.40 -5.48
CA ASP A 40 2.93 -4.61 -4.59
C ASP A 40 3.55 -3.22 -4.40
N TRP A 41 2.80 -2.17 -4.73
CA TRP A 41 3.36 -0.82 -4.92
C TRP A 41 4.18 -0.32 -3.72
N LEU A 42 3.57 -0.38 -2.53
CA LEU A 42 4.11 0.17 -1.28
C LEU A 42 4.97 -0.85 -0.50
N GLY A 43 5.48 -1.89 -1.16
CA GLY A 43 6.25 -2.95 -0.54
C GLY A 43 5.39 -3.99 0.19
N SER A 44 5.98 -4.75 1.09
CA SER A 44 5.29 -5.85 1.78
C SER A 44 4.40 -5.32 2.92
N GLY A 45 3.14 -5.77 2.98
CA GLY A 45 2.21 -5.31 4.02
C GLY A 45 0.76 -5.75 3.82
N ILE A 46 -0.10 -5.37 4.76
CA ILE A 46 -1.56 -5.53 4.66
C ILE A 46 -2.13 -4.27 4.03
N TYR A 47 -2.81 -4.42 2.89
CA TYR A 47 -3.22 -3.31 2.04
C TYR A 47 -4.62 -2.78 2.35
N PHE A 48 -4.76 -1.46 2.43
CA PHE A 48 -6.05 -0.79 2.61
C PHE A 48 -6.16 0.46 1.74
N TRP A 49 -7.36 0.72 1.24
CA TRP A 49 -7.76 2.05 0.76
C TRP A 49 -8.10 2.91 1.97
N GLU A 50 -7.38 4.01 2.18
CA GLU A 50 -7.70 4.96 3.24
C GLU A 50 -8.95 5.76 2.85
N HIS A 51 -9.97 5.73 3.72
CA HIS A 51 -11.24 6.44 3.51
C HIS A 51 -11.97 6.11 2.18
N GLY A 52 -11.66 4.96 1.54
CA GLY A 52 -12.17 4.59 0.21
C GLY A 52 -12.90 3.25 0.12
N PRO A 53 -14.07 3.07 0.77
CA PRO A 53 -14.84 1.81 0.69
C PRO A 53 -15.28 1.45 -0.72
N GLU A 54 -15.72 2.43 -1.52
CA GLU A 54 -16.20 2.20 -2.89
C GLU A 54 -15.09 1.66 -3.79
N ARG A 55 -13.89 2.27 -3.74
CA ARG A 55 -12.74 1.80 -4.52
C ARG A 55 -12.29 0.40 -4.09
N ALA A 56 -12.32 0.11 -2.78
CA ALA A 56 -12.01 -1.21 -2.26
C ALA A 56 -13.01 -2.27 -2.77
N PHE A 57 -14.30 -1.93 -2.83
CA PHE A 57 -15.32 -2.82 -3.39
C PHE A 57 -15.13 -3.02 -4.89
N GLU A 58 -14.92 -1.93 -5.64
CA GLU A 58 -14.66 -1.96 -7.08
C GLU A 58 -13.45 -2.87 -7.39
N TRP A 59 -12.37 -2.77 -6.62
CA TRP A 59 -11.22 -3.65 -6.76
C TRP A 59 -11.60 -5.13 -6.55
N ALA A 60 -12.42 -5.43 -5.53
CA ALA A 60 -12.85 -6.80 -5.27
C ALA A 60 -13.70 -7.35 -6.43
N GLU A 61 -14.55 -6.54 -7.05
CA GLU A 61 -15.28 -6.91 -8.27
C GLU A 61 -14.35 -7.14 -9.47
N GLU A 62 -13.34 -6.29 -9.66
CA GLU A 62 -12.32 -6.44 -10.70
C GLU A 62 -11.55 -7.77 -10.52
N GLN A 63 -11.16 -8.11 -9.29
CA GLN A 63 -10.46 -9.36 -8.99
C GLN A 63 -11.34 -10.60 -9.15
N MET A 64 -12.63 -10.51 -8.82
CA MET A 64 -13.60 -11.57 -9.10
C MET A 64 -13.63 -11.87 -10.61
N LYS A 65 -13.69 -10.83 -11.46
CA LYS A 65 -13.73 -10.98 -12.92
C LYS A 65 -12.41 -11.49 -13.50
N ARG A 66 -11.26 -10.95 -13.04
CA ARG A 66 -9.94 -11.23 -13.62
C ARG A 66 -9.30 -12.52 -13.12
N ALA A 67 -9.29 -12.72 -11.80
CA ALA A 67 -8.51 -13.78 -11.16
C ALA A 67 -9.37 -14.92 -10.61
N LYS A 68 -10.70 -14.73 -10.51
CA LYS A 68 -11.66 -15.67 -9.90
C LYS A 68 -11.26 -16.14 -8.47
N LYS A 69 -10.39 -15.38 -7.80
CA LYS A 69 -9.94 -15.62 -6.43
C LYS A 69 -10.98 -15.13 -5.40
N ILE A 70 -11.73 -14.10 -5.77
CA ILE A 70 -12.88 -13.60 -5.04
C ILE A 70 -14.13 -14.19 -5.71
N LYS A 71 -14.96 -14.89 -4.95
CA LYS A 71 -16.25 -15.46 -5.37
C LYS A 71 -17.39 -14.49 -5.08
N THR A 72 -17.35 -13.84 -3.93
CA THR A 72 -18.36 -12.85 -3.52
C THR A 72 -17.63 -11.61 -3.02
N PRO A 73 -17.59 -10.52 -3.80
CA PRO A 73 -16.95 -9.27 -3.41
C PRO A 73 -17.52 -8.73 -2.09
N ALA A 74 -16.64 -8.33 -1.19
CA ALA A 74 -16.96 -7.69 0.07
C ALA A 74 -15.88 -6.69 0.44
N VAL A 75 -16.20 -5.78 1.37
CA VAL A 75 -15.24 -4.86 1.98
C VAL A 75 -15.19 -5.12 3.47
N LEU A 76 -13.98 -5.21 3.99
CA LEU A 76 -13.68 -5.20 5.42
C LEU A 76 -13.15 -3.81 5.80
N GLY A 77 -13.80 -3.16 6.76
CA GLY A 77 -13.32 -1.92 7.35
C GLY A 77 -12.32 -2.20 8.47
N ALA A 78 -11.36 -1.31 8.67
CA ALA A 78 -10.37 -1.37 9.72
C ALA A 78 -10.13 0.01 10.35
N VAL A 79 -9.99 0.05 11.67
CA VAL A 79 -9.48 1.21 12.39
C VAL A 79 -7.98 1.03 12.51
N ILE A 80 -7.21 1.96 11.93
CA ILE A 80 -5.76 1.82 11.77
C ILE A 80 -5.07 3.00 12.43
N HIS A 81 -4.11 2.72 13.31
CA HIS A 81 -3.17 3.72 13.81
C HIS A 81 -1.87 3.60 13.00
N LEU A 82 -1.52 4.61 12.19
CA LEU A 82 -0.38 4.51 11.25
C LEU A 82 1.00 4.36 11.92
N GLY A 83 1.12 4.54 13.23
CA GLY A 83 2.39 4.35 13.95
C GLY A 83 3.47 5.29 13.42
N ASN A 84 4.71 4.80 13.30
CA ASN A 84 5.75 5.47 12.54
C ASN A 84 5.55 5.24 11.03
N CYS A 85 4.87 6.16 10.35
CA CYS A 85 4.48 6.02 8.95
C CYS A 85 5.51 6.65 8.01
N PHE A 86 5.92 5.91 6.98
CA PHE A 86 6.59 6.48 5.81
C PHE A 86 5.51 7.04 4.87
N ASP A 87 5.22 8.34 5.02
CA ASP A 87 4.17 9.03 4.26
C ASP A 87 4.76 9.73 3.04
N MET A 88 4.49 9.21 1.84
CA MET A 88 5.00 9.76 0.59
C MET A 88 4.32 11.06 0.14
N MET A 89 3.30 11.54 0.87
CA MET A 89 2.79 12.90 0.69
C MET A 89 3.60 13.94 1.47
N ASP A 90 4.51 13.50 2.35
CA ASP A 90 5.49 14.37 3.00
C ASP A 90 6.73 14.57 2.10
N ILE A 91 7.13 15.84 1.95
CA ILE A 91 8.34 16.23 1.21
C ILE A 91 9.62 15.62 1.81
N HIS A 92 9.61 15.31 3.12
CA HIS A 92 10.72 14.64 3.76
C HIS A 92 10.87 13.20 3.26
N SER A 93 9.80 12.41 3.26
CA SER A 93 9.83 11.02 2.82
C SER A 93 10.23 10.89 1.36
N THR A 94 9.70 11.76 0.48
CA THR A 94 10.06 11.76 -0.94
C THR A 94 11.53 12.15 -1.17
N ARG A 95 12.08 13.07 -0.35
CA ARG A 95 13.52 13.37 -0.36
C ARG A 95 14.35 12.17 0.08
N VAL A 96 13.99 11.52 1.19
CA VAL A 96 14.68 10.31 1.67
C VAL A 96 14.71 9.23 0.58
N LEU A 97 13.58 8.99 -0.10
CA LEU A 97 13.48 8.02 -1.19
C LEU A 97 14.42 8.38 -2.35
N ALA A 98 14.43 9.65 -2.77
CA ALA A 98 15.29 10.13 -3.86
C ALA A 98 16.79 10.03 -3.54
N GLU A 99 17.18 10.39 -2.32
CA GLU A 99 18.58 10.32 -1.85
C GLU A 99 19.06 8.87 -1.67
N ALA A 100 18.16 7.96 -1.31
CA ALA A 100 18.49 6.56 -1.10
C ALA A 100 18.58 5.76 -2.41
N PHE A 101 17.86 6.17 -3.47
CA PHE A 101 17.79 5.45 -4.74
C PHE A 101 19.16 5.20 -5.42
N PRO A 102 20.14 6.13 -5.45
CA PRO A 102 21.48 5.82 -5.95
C PRO A 102 22.18 4.70 -5.18
N ARG A 103 21.97 4.58 -3.86
CA ARG A 103 22.54 3.46 -3.08
C ARG A 103 21.86 2.16 -3.43
N PHE A 104 20.53 2.14 -3.50
CA PHE A 104 19.74 1.00 -3.92
C PHE A 104 20.22 0.42 -5.27
N LYS A 105 20.45 1.30 -6.27
CA LYS A 105 21.01 0.88 -7.56
C LYS A 105 22.41 0.27 -7.46
N ARG A 106 23.26 0.78 -6.57
CA ARG A 106 24.60 0.20 -6.34
C ARG A 106 24.49 -1.20 -5.73
N THR A 107 23.57 -1.41 -4.78
CA THR A 107 23.33 -2.74 -4.20
C THR A 107 22.98 -3.77 -5.29
N TYR A 108 22.10 -3.42 -6.24
CA TYR A 108 21.80 -4.29 -7.40
C TYR A 108 23.03 -4.58 -8.26
N ALA A 109 23.84 -3.56 -8.56
CA ALA A 109 25.06 -3.73 -9.34
C ALA A 109 26.10 -4.61 -8.63
N GLU A 110 26.24 -4.49 -7.31
CA GLU A 110 27.18 -5.25 -6.48
C GLU A 110 26.82 -6.74 -6.39
N ILE A 111 25.52 -7.07 -6.35
CA ILE A 111 25.04 -8.46 -6.33
C ILE A 111 24.85 -9.06 -7.74
N GLY A 112 25.13 -8.28 -8.80
CA GLY A 112 25.00 -8.72 -10.19
C GLY A 112 23.55 -8.90 -10.66
N GLU A 113 22.58 -8.26 -10.01
CA GLU A 113 21.17 -8.31 -10.39
C GLU A 113 20.75 -7.09 -11.22
N VAL A 114 19.75 -7.29 -12.07
CA VAL A 114 19.16 -6.22 -12.89
C VAL A 114 18.11 -5.49 -12.09
N LEU A 115 18.14 -4.15 -12.15
CA LEU A 115 17.15 -3.31 -11.49
C LEU A 115 15.74 -3.64 -12.03
N PRO A 116 14.75 -3.89 -11.17
CA PRO A 116 13.39 -4.15 -11.61
C PRO A 116 12.78 -2.91 -12.29
N GLU A 117 11.73 -3.14 -13.08
CA GLU A 117 11.01 -2.08 -13.79
C GLU A 117 9.54 -2.07 -13.38
N ASN A 118 8.94 -0.87 -13.39
CA ASN A 118 7.50 -0.71 -13.29
C ASN A 118 6.89 -0.91 -14.67
N THR A 119 5.98 -1.87 -14.83
CA THR A 119 5.38 -2.21 -16.12
C THR A 119 3.84 -2.24 -16.06
N PRO A 120 3.15 -2.02 -17.20
CA PRO A 120 1.72 -2.29 -17.27
C PRO A 120 1.41 -3.80 -17.18
N ILE A 121 0.15 -4.16 -16.92
CA ILE A 121 -0.30 -5.57 -16.94
C ILE A 121 -0.54 -6.07 -18.37
N GLY A 122 -0.92 -5.18 -19.30
CA GLY A 122 -1.20 -5.54 -20.68
C GLY A 122 -0.85 -4.41 -21.67
N MET A 123 -0.78 -4.75 -22.96
CA MET A 123 -0.60 -3.73 -24.00
C MET A 123 -1.78 -2.74 -23.98
N GLY A 124 -1.46 -1.45 -23.96
CA GLY A 124 -2.45 -0.37 -23.99
C GLY A 124 -2.93 0.11 -22.62
N ASP A 125 -2.48 -0.49 -21.52
CA ASP A 125 -2.71 0.04 -20.18
C ASP A 125 -1.72 1.19 -19.90
N SER A 126 -2.25 2.37 -19.57
CA SER A 126 -1.42 3.51 -19.19
C SER A 126 -0.93 3.42 -17.75
N ASP A 127 -1.58 2.60 -16.92
CA ASP A 127 -1.22 2.43 -15.53
C ASP A 127 -0.14 1.36 -15.36
N LEU A 128 0.95 1.73 -14.69
CA LEU A 128 2.00 0.80 -14.29
C LEU A 128 1.51 0.02 -13.06
N LEU A 129 0.72 -1.03 -13.29
CA LEU A 129 0.14 -1.83 -12.21
C LEU A 129 1.11 -2.89 -11.66
N LEU A 130 2.16 -3.26 -12.39
CA LEU A 130 3.24 -4.12 -11.90
C LEU A 130 4.41 -3.26 -11.43
N ARG A 131 4.38 -2.83 -10.16
CA ARG A 131 5.30 -1.82 -9.64
C ARG A 131 6.54 -2.41 -8.98
N ARG A 132 7.28 -3.22 -9.73
CA ARG A 132 8.41 -3.99 -9.20
C ARG A 132 9.55 -3.12 -8.72
N LEU A 133 9.82 -2.01 -9.41
CA LEU A 133 10.84 -1.04 -8.99
C LEU A 133 10.44 -0.37 -7.69
N ASP A 134 9.22 0.15 -7.62
CA ASP A 134 8.71 0.83 -6.42
C ASP A 134 8.69 -0.14 -5.24
N CYS A 135 8.13 -1.34 -5.42
CA CYS A 135 8.06 -2.40 -4.41
C CYS A 135 9.44 -2.72 -3.83
N SER A 136 10.41 -2.96 -4.70
CA SER A 136 11.77 -3.35 -4.31
C SER A 136 12.49 -2.19 -3.61
N MET A 137 12.33 -0.96 -4.10
CA MET A 137 12.91 0.23 -3.47
C MET A 137 12.33 0.47 -2.08
N ILE A 138 11.00 0.37 -1.92
CA ILE A 138 10.35 0.58 -0.62
C ILE A 138 10.75 -0.53 0.37
N ASN A 139 10.75 -1.80 -0.06
CA ASN A 139 11.19 -2.90 0.79
C ASN A 139 12.63 -2.70 1.25
N TRP A 140 13.56 -2.50 0.31
CA TRP A 140 14.96 -2.26 0.61
C TRP A 140 15.16 -1.06 1.55
N LEU A 141 14.48 0.06 1.31
CA LEU A 141 14.58 1.22 2.18
C LEU A 141 14.11 0.89 3.60
N THR A 142 12.94 0.27 3.74
CA THR A 142 12.41 -0.06 5.06
C THR A 142 13.28 -1.10 5.80
N GLU A 143 13.91 -2.02 5.08
CA GLU A 143 14.87 -2.98 5.65
C GLU A 143 16.15 -2.29 6.15
N GLU A 144 16.68 -1.30 5.41
CA GLU A 144 17.82 -0.49 5.85
C GLU A 144 17.51 0.26 7.15
N PHE A 145 16.29 0.83 7.28
CA PHE A 145 15.84 1.47 8.51
C PHE A 145 15.63 0.48 9.65
N ASP A 146 15.12 -0.73 9.35
CA ASP A 146 14.89 -1.75 10.36
C ASP A 146 16.20 -2.35 10.92
N ALA A 147 17.28 -2.31 10.12
CA ALA A 147 18.61 -2.80 10.48
C ALA A 147 19.42 -1.82 11.34
N ASP A 148 19.12 -0.51 11.31
CA ASP A 148 19.79 0.49 12.13
C ASP A 148 19.03 0.73 13.45
N PRO A 149 19.58 0.34 14.61
CA PRO A 149 18.91 0.47 15.90
C PRO A 149 18.67 1.92 16.35
N HIS A 150 19.29 2.91 15.69
CA HIS A 150 19.09 4.32 16.01
C HIS A 150 17.83 4.91 15.38
N PHE A 151 17.23 4.23 14.40
CA PHE A 151 16.01 4.69 13.74
C PHE A 151 14.80 3.82 14.13
N PRO A 152 13.63 4.45 14.34
CA PRO A 152 12.41 3.68 14.54
C PRO A 152 12.02 2.98 13.23
N ARG A 153 11.60 1.72 13.35
CA ARG A 153 11.03 0.95 12.24
C ARG A 153 9.80 1.63 11.69
N TYR A 154 9.55 1.50 10.39
CA TYR A 154 8.31 1.98 9.80
C TYR A 154 7.18 0.97 10.01
N ASP A 155 6.09 1.41 10.63
CA ASP A 155 4.91 0.58 10.88
C ASP A 155 3.97 0.49 9.68
N SER A 156 3.96 1.55 8.86
CA SER A 156 3.15 1.63 7.64
C SER A 156 3.82 2.47 6.56
N VAL A 157 3.41 2.23 5.33
CA VAL A 157 3.72 3.06 4.17
C VAL A 157 2.42 3.61 3.62
N ARG A 158 2.39 4.91 3.30
CA ARG A 158 1.20 5.63 2.83
C ARG A 158 1.54 6.40 1.56
N GLY A 159 0.68 6.33 0.55
CA GLY A 159 0.90 7.01 -0.73
C GLY A 159 -0.38 7.32 -1.48
N VAL A 160 -0.36 8.38 -2.27
CA VAL A 160 -1.47 8.72 -3.19
C VAL A 160 -1.30 7.98 -4.51
N PHE A 161 -2.19 7.04 -4.81
CA PHE A 161 -2.20 6.36 -6.08
C PHE A 161 -3.11 7.12 -7.06
N GLN A 162 -2.54 7.58 -8.17
CA GLN A 162 -3.27 8.24 -9.24
C GLN A 162 -3.36 7.29 -10.43
N GLU A 163 -4.53 6.69 -10.65
CA GLU A 163 -4.76 5.66 -11.67
C GLU A 163 -6.06 5.94 -12.48
N ALA A 164 -6.19 5.25 -13.61
CA ALA A 164 -7.23 5.38 -14.62
C ALA A 164 -7.16 6.69 -15.44
N ASP A 165 -8.13 6.86 -16.34
CA ASP A 165 -8.22 8.06 -17.18
C ASP A 165 -8.40 9.34 -16.36
N PRO A 166 -8.05 10.51 -16.93
CA PRO A 166 -8.55 11.80 -16.47
C PRO A 166 -10.07 11.78 -16.24
N ALA A 167 -10.51 12.45 -15.18
CA ALA A 167 -11.94 12.57 -14.83
C ALA A 167 -12.75 13.30 -15.93
N PHE A 168 -12.08 14.19 -16.67
CA PHE A 168 -12.60 14.91 -17.83
C PHE A 168 -11.43 15.30 -18.75
N GLU A 169 -11.72 15.71 -19.99
CA GLU A 169 -10.71 16.06 -20.99
C GLU A 169 -9.73 17.12 -20.48
N GLY A 170 -8.42 16.85 -20.64
CA GLY A 170 -7.34 17.74 -20.19
C GLY A 170 -7.05 17.74 -18.68
N SER A 171 -7.79 16.98 -17.87
CA SER A 171 -7.61 16.99 -16.41
C SER A 171 -6.40 16.20 -15.91
N SER A 172 -5.76 16.67 -14.85
CA SER A 172 -4.81 15.88 -14.04
C SER A 172 -5.50 15.09 -12.92
N ILE A 173 -6.78 15.35 -12.64
CA ILE A 173 -7.58 14.59 -11.67
C ILE A 173 -7.95 13.26 -12.32
N ARG A 174 -7.57 12.15 -11.69
CA ARG A 174 -7.78 10.80 -12.24
C ARG A 174 -9.00 10.13 -11.60
N LYS A 175 -9.78 9.40 -12.39
CA LYS A 175 -11.07 8.78 -11.98
C LYS A 175 -10.97 7.85 -10.76
N LYS A 176 -9.81 7.24 -10.52
CA LYS A 176 -9.60 6.27 -9.44
C LYS A 176 -8.50 6.71 -8.47
N SER A 177 -8.24 8.01 -8.37
CA SER A 177 -7.26 8.53 -7.39
C SER A 177 -7.66 8.14 -5.96
N HIS A 178 -6.74 7.60 -5.18
CA HIS A 178 -7.00 7.20 -3.79
C HIS A 178 -5.73 7.23 -2.96
N ILE A 179 -5.87 7.20 -1.63
CA ILE A 179 -4.74 6.96 -0.73
C ILE A 179 -4.69 5.46 -0.44
N GLN A 180 -3.52 4.87 -0.67
CA GLN A 180 -3.24 3.48 -0.40
C GLN A 180 -2.34 3.38 0.84
N LEU A 181 -2.63 2.40 1.69
CA LEU A 181 -1.84 2.04 2.86
C LEU A 181 -1.29 0.63 2.68
N ALA A 182 -0.03 0.43 3.06
CA ALA A 182 0.54 -0.88 3.36
C ALA A 182 0.96 -0.92 4.83
N ILE A 183 0.25 -1.72 5.63
CA ILE A 183 0.52 -1.88 7.05
C ILE A 183 1.56 -2.98 7.25
N ARG A 184 2.77 -2.59 7.64
CA ARG A 184 3.91 -3.49 7.91
C ARG A 184 3.79 -4.12 9.29
N ASN A 185 3.30 -3.39 10.28
CA ASN A 185 3.10 -3.87 11.64
C ASN A 185 1.60 -4.17 11.91
N PRO A 186 1.17 -5.44 12.01
CA PRO A 186 -0.24 -5.76 12.24
C PRO A 186 -0.82 -5.19 13.54
N ALA A 187 0.01 -4.87 14.54
CA ALA A 187 -0.44 -4.24 15.79
C ALA A 187 -1.00 -2.81 15.57
N CYS A 188 -0.72 -2.20 14.42
CA CYS A 188 -1.32 -0.93 14.01
C CYS A 188 -2.80 -1.06 13.62
N ILE A 189 -3.29 -2.27 13.37
CA ILE A 189 -4.70 -2.52 13.10
C ILE A 189 -5.40 -2.74 14.44
N ILE A 190 -6.12 -1.72 14.90
CA ILE A 190 -6.75 -1.72 16.23
C ILE A 190 -7.98 -2.62 16.25
N GLY A 191 -8.69 -2.69 15.13
CA GLY A 191 -9.87 -3.54 15.01
C GLY A 191 -10.49 -3.47 13.62
N TYR A 192 -11.36 -4.43 13.36
CA TYR A 192 -12.10 -4.54 12.10
C TYR A 192 -13.59 -4.28 12.32
N PHE A 193 -14.27 -3.79 11.28
CA PHE A 193 -15.71 -3.55 11.29
C PHE A 193 -16.31 -3.85 9.92
N ARG A 194 -17.62 -4.07 9.89
CA ARG A 194 -18.39 -4.15 8.65
C ARG A 194 -18.79 -2.74 8.22
N PRO A 195 -18.33 -2.23 7.06
CA PRO A 195 -18.81 -0.96 6.52
C PRO A 195 -20.33 -1.01 6.29
N LEU A 196 -21.01 0.12 6.52
CA LEU A 196 -22.44 0.28 6.25
C LEU A 196 -22.70 0.40 4.75
#